data_AF-A0A832F183-F1
#
_entry.id   AF-A0A832F183-F1
#
_cell.length_a   1.000
_cell.length_b   1.000
_cell.length_c   1.000
_cell.angle_alpha   90.00
_cell.angle_beta   90.00
_cell.angle_gamma   90.00
#
_symmetry.space_group_name_H-M   'P 1'
#
loop_
_entity.id
_entity.type
_entity.pdbx_description
1 polymer ?
#
loop_
_entity_poly.entity_id
_entity_poly.type
_entity_poly.pdbx_seq_one_letter_code
_entity_poly.pdbx_strand_id
1 'polypeptide(L)'
;MTGVDGRARVGGDPFAGLPPVREILVEDVAAAVRRSARRIVVLDDDPTGTQTVAGVPVLTSWSVEDIRWALRQDAPAFYILTNTRSLDAGDAEERDRDVVRALVEAAGVEHARFVVVSRSDSTLRGHFPLETDVIAETLEQHAGIDVDGIVVAPAYVEGGRVTVDSVHWLRTGGTALPVG
;
A
#
# COMPACT_ATOMS: atom_id res chain seq x y z
N MET A 1 -2.21 -37.30 -4.58
CA MET A 1 -3.44 -36.58 -4.97
C MET A 1 -4.47 -36.76 -3.87
N THR A 2 -4.39 -35.95 -2.83
CA THR A 2 -5.36 -35.90 -1.73
C THR A 2 -5.55 -34.42 -1.45
N GLY A 3 -6.70 -33.91 -1.89
CA GLY A 3 -7.06 -32.50 -1.83
C GLY A 3 -7.18 -32.04 -0.39
N VAL A 4 -6.53 -30.92 -0.09
CA VAL A 4 -6.82 -30.11 1.09
C VAL A 4 -7.83 -29.05 0.65
N ASP A 5 -9.09 -29.45 0.52
CA ASP A 5 -10.19 -28.50 0.36
C ASP A 5 -10.86 -28.36 1.73
N GLY A 6 -10.18 -27.60 2.59
CA GLY A 6 -10.54 -27.36 3.99
C GLY A 6 -10.90 -25.91 4.26
N ARG A 7 -11.49 -25.19 3.28
CA ARG A 7 -12.03 -23.84 3.53
C ARG A 7 -13.28 -23.98 4.38
N ALA A 8 -13.09 -23.96 5.70
CA ALA A 8 -14.16 -23.98 6.68
C ALA A 8 -15.14 -22.84 6.36
N ARG A 9 -16.36 -23.21 5.97
CA ARG A 9 -17.50 -22.30 6.04
C ARG A 9 -17.75 -22.07 7.52
N VAL A 10 -17.41 -20.89 8.02
CA VAL A 10 -17.78 -20.52 9.39
C VAL A 10 -19.31 -20.45 9.45
N GLY A 11 -19.92 -21.21 10.36
CA GLY A 11 -21.35 -21.13 10.63
C GLY A 11 -21.64 -19.86 11.42
N GLY A 12 -22.34 -18.90 10.81
CA GLY A 12 -22.66 -17.60 11.40
C GLY A 12 -22.28 -16.45 10.45
N ASP A 13 -22.94 -15.30 10.59
CA ASP A 13 -22.56 -14.08 9.87
C ASP A 13 -21.32 -13.46 10.55
N PRO A 14 -20.12 -13.46 9.91
CA PRO A 14 -18.93 -12.87 10.50
C PRO A 14 -19.05 -11.35 10.69
N PHE A 15 -20.11 -10.74 10.17
CA PHE A 15 -20.39 -9.31 10.30
C PHE A 15 -21.34 -8.98 11.46
N ALA A 16 -21.81 -9.99 12.21
CA ALA A 16 -22.71 -9.78 13.34
C ALA A 16 -22.00 -9.09 14.52
N GLY A 17 -22.64 -8.06 15.10
CA GLY A 17 -22.13 -7.39 16.31
C GLY A 17 -20.99 -6.39 16.08
N LEU A 18 -20.68 -6.05 14.82
CA LEU A 18 -19.70 -5.02 14.50
C LEU A 18 -20.09 -3.64 15.04
N PRO A 19 -19.12 -2.79 15.40
CA PRO A 19 -19.39 -1.42 15.79
C PRO A 19 -20.11 -0.66 14.67
N PRO A 20 -20.88 0.39 15.01
CA PRO A 20 -21.52 1.22 14.00
C PRO A 20 -20.47 1.83 13.06
N VAL A 21 -20.84 1.98 11.79
CA VAL A 21 -19.98 2.62 10.79
C VAL A 21 -19.66 4.03 11.26
N ARG A 22 -18.37 4.34 11.35
CA ARG A 22 -17.91 5.71 11.54
C ARG A 22 -17.81 6.37 10.17
N GLU A 23 -18.68 7.33 9.90
CA GLU A 23 -18.57 8.16 8.71
C GLU A 23 -17.31 9.02 8.79
N ILE A 24 -16.50 8.98 7.73
CA ILE A 24 -15.33 9.83 7.54
C ILE A 24 -15.53 10.50 6.20
N LEU A 25 -15.59 11.82 6.20
CA LEU A 25 -15.80 12.60 4.99
C LEU A 25 -14.49 12.74 4.21
N VAL A 26 -14.57 12.76 2.88
CA VAL A 26 -13.39 12.86 2.01
C VAL A 26 -12.64 14.18 2.23
N GLU A 27 -13.38 15.25 2.50
CA GLU A 27 -12.85 16.56 2.84
C GLU A 27 -12.04 16.57 4.14
N ASP A 28 -12.42 15.77 5.14
CA ASP A 28 -11.69 15.65 6.40
C ASP A 28 -10.35 14.96 6.18
N VAL A 29 -10.34 13.91 5.36
CA VAL A 29 -9.12 13.20 4.94
C VAL A 29 -8.22 14.15 4.14
N ALA A 30 -8.77 14.85 3.14
CA ALA A 30 -8.01 15.79 2.33
C ALA A 30 -7.44 16.93 3.19
N ALA A 31 -8.19 17.45 4.15
CA ALA A 31 -7.72 18.47 5.09
C ALA A 31 -6.62 17.91 6.00
N ALA A 32 -6.73 16.66 6.48
CA ALA A 32 -5.69 16.01 7.28
C ALA A 32 -4.38 15.83 6.48
N VAL A 33 -4.47 15.38 5.22
CA VAL A 33 -3.32 15.25 4.33
C VAL A 33 -2.64 16.60 4.12
N ARG A 34 -3.41 17.66 3.79
CA ARG A 34 -2.86 19.03 3.65
C ARG A 34 -2.19 19.52 4.93
N ARG A 35 -2.82 19.35 6.10
CA ARG A 35 -2.26 19.76 7.40
C ARG A 35 -0.97 19.03 7.75
N SER A 36 -0.81 17.78 7.31
CA SER A 36 0.42 17.02 7.54
C SER A 36 1.62 17.64 6.81
N ALA A 37 1.37 18.33 5.69
CA ALA A 37 2.40 18.81 4.77
C ALA A 37 3.46 17.72 4.48
N ARG A 38 2.96 16.48 4.28
CA ARG A 38 3.73 15.33 3.82
C ARG A 38 3.18 14.91 2.45
N ARG A 39 4.07 14.53 1.54
CA ARG A 39 3.71 13.88 0.28
C ARG A 39 3.41 12.40 0.55
N ILE A 40 2.33 11.88 -0.04
CA ILE A 40 2.06 10.44 -0.02
C ILE A 40 2.79 9.82 -1.22
N VAL A 41 3.72 8.90 -0.95
CA VAL A 41 4.48 8.19 -1.97
C VAL A 41 3.99 6.75 -1.99
N VAL A 42 3.32 6.37 -3.06
CA VAL A 42 2.76 5.02 -3.20
C VAL A 42 3.72 4.18 -4.02
N LEU A 43 4.22 3.09 -3.44
CA LEU A 43 4.98 2.07 -4.15
C LEU A 43 3.98 0.98 -4.57
N ASP A 44 3.74 0.85 -5.87
CA ASP A 44 2.73 -0.07 -6.44
C ASP A 44 3.42 -1.29 -7.05
N ASP A 45 3.12 -2.47 -6.51
CA ASP A 45 3.74 -3.75 -6.89
C ASP A 45 3.29 -4.26 -8.28
N ASP A 46 2.25 -3.65 -8.88
CA ASP A 46 1.65 -4.08 -10.15
C ASP A 46 1.06 -2.92 -10.97
N PRO A 47 1.31 -2.87 -12.30
CA PRO A 47 0.74 -1.87 -13.19
C PRO A 47 -0.78 -1.81 -13.23
N THR A 48 -1.50 -2.87 -12.85
CA THR A 48 -2.98 -2.83 -12.88
C THR A 48 -3.58 -1.89 -11.83
N GLY A 49 -2.88 -1.65 -10.72
CA GLY A 49 -3.33 -0.80 -9.62
C GLY A 49 -3.46 0.68 -9.98
N THR A 50 -2.53 1.18 -10.82
CA THR A 50 -2.44 2.60 -11.22
C THR A 50 -3.51 3.02 -12.23
N GLN A 51 -4.28 2.09 -12.80
CA GLN A 51 -5.36 2.39 -13.76
C GLN A 51 -6.59 3.07 -13.13
N THR A 52 -6.67 3.10 -11.80
CA THR A 52 -7.82 3.62 -11.04
C THR A 52 -7.59 5.00 -10.43
N VAL A 53 -6.42 5.60 -10.67
CA VAL A 53 -6.06 6.91 -10.10
C VAL A 53 -6.04 8.01 -11.15
N ALA A 54 -6.43 9.22 -10.75
CA ALA A 54 -6.47 10.39 -11.64
C ALA A 54 -5.95 11.63 -10.91
N GLY A 55 -5.31 12.54 -11.65
CA GLY A 55 -4.82 13.81 -11.10
C GLY A 55 -3.59 13.68 -10.20
N VAL A 56 -2.85 12.57 -10.29
CA VAL A 56 -1.60 12.34 -9.55
C VAL A 56 -0.50 11.87 -10.52
N PRO A 57 0.77 12.25 -10.30
CA PRO A 57 1.87 11.72 -11.09
C PRO A 57 2.03 10.21 -10.89
N VAL A 58 2.38 9.51 -11.97
CA VAL A 58 2.72 8.08 -11.96
C VAL A 58 4.07 7.93 -12.63
N LEU A 59 5.05 7.43 -11.88
CA LEU A 59 6.41 7.19 -12.35
C LEU A 59 6.59 5.71 -12.70
N THR A 60 7.15 5.45 -13.87
CA THR A 60 7.57 4.10 -14.31
C THR A 60 9.09 3.91 -14.23
N SER A 61 9.78 4.89 -13.65
CA SER A 61 11.21 4.91 -13.34
C SER A 61 11.40 5.66 -12.02
N TRP A 62 12.49 5.38 -11.32
CA TRP A 62 12.78 5.93 -9.99
C TRP A 62 14.17 6.58 -9.94
N SER A 63 14.57 7.25 -11.03
CA SER A 63 15.74 8.12 -10.93
C SER A 63 15.45 9.24 -9.93
N VAL A 64 16.49 9.75 -9.28
CA VAL A 64 16.36 10.88 -8.34
C VAL A 64 15.66 12.06 -9.01
N GLU A 65 15.97 12.36 -10.28
CA GLU A 65 15.33 13.48 -10.99
C GLU A 65 13.84 13.24 -11.29
N ASP A 66 13.44 12.00 -11.62
CA ASP A 66 12.03 11.66 -11.82
C ASP A 66 11.22 11.87 -10.53
N ILE A 67 11.78 11.43 -9.39
CA ILE A 67 11.14 11.60 -8.09
C ILE A 67 11.09 13.07 -7.68
N ARG A 68 12.17 13.83 -7.90
CA ARG A 68 12.19 15.29 -7.68
C ARG A 68 11.13 15.99 -8.53
N TRP A 69 11.00 15.62 -9.80
CA TRP A 69 9.94 16.13 -10.65
C TRP A 69 8.56 15.86 -10.05
N ALA A 70 8.30 14.64 -9.57
CA ALA A 70 7.01 14.30 -8.92
C ALA A 70 6.76 15.06 -7.62
N LEU A 71 7.79 15.24 -6.79
CA LEU A 71 7.73 16.02 -5.54
C LEU A 71 7.38 17.51 -5.79
N ARG A 72 7.83 18.08 -6.91
CA ARG A 72 7.51 19.46 -7.33
C ARG A 72 6.11 19.64 -7.90
N GLN A 73 5.40 18.57 -8.24
CA GLN A 73 4.04 18.67 -8.75
C GLN A 73 3.06 19.07 -7.64
N ASP A 74 2.06 19.88 -7.97
CA ASP A 74 0.96 20.26 -7.05
C ASP A 74 -0.08 19.13 -6.93
N ALA A 75 0.33 18.04 -6.29
CA ALA A 75 -0.51 16.88 -6.00
C ALA A 75 -0.27 16.42 -4.56
N PRO A 76 -1.25 15.87 -3.84
CA PRO A 76 -1.03 15.36 -2.47
C PRO A 76 -0.27 14.03 -2.45
N ALA A 77 -0.20 13.33 -3.59
CA ALA A 77 0.38 12.01 -3.72
C ALA A 77 1.04 11.82 -5.10
N PHE A 78 1.93 10.84 -5.22
CA PHE A 78 2.35 10.28 -6.49
C PHE A 78 2.64 8.79 -6.35
N TYR A 79 2.67 8.10 -7.48
CA TYR A 79 2.89 6.66 -7.56
C TYR A 79 4.27 6.39 -8.17
N ILE A 80 4.96 5.39 -7.64
CA ILE A 80 6.11 4.75 -8.27
C ILE A 80 5.69 3.31 -8.55
N LEU A 81 5.64 2.94 -9.82
CA LEU A 81 5.37 1.58 -10.24
C LEU A 81 6.65 0.75 -10.06
N THR A 82 6.72 -0.03 -8.99
CA THR A 82 7.87 -0.90 -8.70
C THR A 82 7.80 -2.18 -9.52
N ASN A 83 6.59 -2.64 -9.85
CA ASN A 83 6.31 -3.88 -10.61
C ASN A 83 7.07 -5.09 -10.03
N THR A 84 7.00 -5.23 -8.70
CA THR A 84 7.72 -6.25 -7.92
C THR A 84 6.97 -7.58 -7.82
N ARG A 85 5.65 -7.59 -8.01
CA ARG A 85 4.80 -8.75 -7.68
C ARG A 85 5.23 -10.07 -8.32
N SER A 86 5.71 -10.04 -9.55
CA SER A 86 6.08 -11.25 -10.31
C SER A 86 7.56 -11.61 -10.22
N LEU A 87 8.35 -10.85 -9.46
CA LEU A 87 9.76 -11.12 -9.27
C LEU A 87 9.95 -12.24 -8.25
N ASP A 88 11.18 -12.72 -8.15
CA ASP A 88 11.57 -13.41 -6.92
C ASP A 88 11.83 -12.41 -5.79
N ALA A 89 11.89 -12.94 -4.57
CA ALA A 89 12.02 -12.14 -3.36
C ALA A 89 13.31 -11.29 -3.34
N GLY A 90 14.43 -11.81 -3.88
CA GLY A 90 15.70 -11.08 -3.86
C GLY A 90 15.67 -9.89 -4.81
N ASP A 91 15.12 -10.09 -6.01
CA ASP A 91 14.93 -9.04 -7.00
C ASP A 91 13.93 -7.96 -6.51
N ALA A 92 12.86 -8.36 -5.79
CA ALA A 92 11.90 -7.44 -5.19
C ALA A 92 12.55 -6.60 -4.07
N GLU A 93 13.32 -7.24 -3.20
CA GLU A 93 14.07 -6.60 -2.14
C GLU A 93 15.08 -5.57 -2.69
N GLU A 94 15.86 -5.92 -3.71
CA GLU A 94 16.81 -4.98 -4.35
C GLU A 94 16.07 -3.78 -4.96
N ARG A 95 14.95 -4.03 -5.66
CA ARG A 95 14.08 -2.99 -6.25
C ARG A 95 13.62 -1.99 -5.19
N ASP A 96 13.04 -2.48 -4.09
CA ASP A 96 12.48 -1.62 -3.05
C ASP A 96 13.57 -0.78 -2.37
N ARG A 97 14.75 -1.35 -2.12
CA ARG A 97 15.89 -0.58 -1.61
C ARG A 97 16.28 0.55 -2.56
N ASP A 98 16.37 0.27 -3.85
CA ASP A 98 16.76 1.28 -4.84
C ASP A 98 15.73 2.39 -4.95
N VAL A 99 14.43 2.05 -4.97
CA VAL A 99 13.36 3.04 -4.99
C VAL A 99 13.37 3.91 -3.73
N VAL A 100 13.51 3.30 -2.55
CA VAL A 100 13.51 4.04 -1.28
C VAL A 100 14.76 4.91 -1.14
N ARG A 101 15.94 4.45 -1.55
CA ARG A 101 17.17 5.28 -1.57
C ARG A 101 17.01 6.50 -2.46
N ALA A 102 16.53 6.31 -3.69
CA ALA A 102 16.29 7.41 -4.61
C ALA A 102 15.24 8.40 -4.07
N LEU A 103 14.21 7.89 -3.40
CA LEU A 103 13.21 8.71 -2.72
C LEU A 103 13.81 9.55 -1.60
N VAL A 104 14.61 8.95 -0.72
CA VAL A 104 15.27 9.66 0.40
C VAL A 104 16.18 10.77 -0.13
N GLU A 105 16.98 10.49 -1.16
CA GLU A 105 17.85 11.48 -1.79
C GLU A 105 17.04 12.64 -2.39
N ALA A 106 16.04 12.32 -3.22
CA ALA A 106 15.17 13.32 -3.86
C ALA A 106 14.43 14.19 -2.83
N ALA A 107 13.90 13.57 -1.77
CA ALA A 107 13.21 14.27 -0.69
C ALA A 107 14.15 15.18 0.10
N GLY A 108 15.41 14.76 0.32
CA GLY A 108 16.44 15.58 0.94
C GLY A 108 16.76 16.85 0.14
N VAL A 109 16.90 16.71 -1.18
CA VAL A 109 17.16 17.82 -2.10
C VAL A 109 16.00 18.80 -2.19
N GLU A 110 14.76 18.31 -2.27
CA GLU A 110 13.55 19.15 -2.36
C GLU A 110 13.03 19.60 -0.99
N HIS A 111 13.72 19.23 0.10
CA HIS A 111 13.30 19.47 1.49
C HIS A 111 11.84 19.02 1.76
N ALA A 112 11.44 17.92 1.13
CA ALA A 112 10.08 17.41 1.17
C ALA A 112 9.92 16.37 2.28
N ARG A 113 8.86 16.52 3.09
CA ARG A 113 8.44 15.45 4.00
C ARG A 113 7.53 14.49 3.27
N PHE A 114 7.62 13.20 3.58
CA PHE A 114 6.80 12.18 2.92
C PHE A 114 6.32 11.11 3.89
N VAL A 115 5.37 10.29 3.43
CA VAL A 115 4.99 9.00 3.98
C VAL A 115 4.97 7.99 2.84
N VAL A 116 5.38 6.76 3.12
CA VAL A 116 5.36 5.66 2.15
C VAL A 116 4.11 4.82 2.34
N VAL A 117 3.45 4.47 1.25
CA VAL A 117 2.37 3.48 1.20
C VAL A 117 2.85 2.36 0.30
N SER A 118 3.10 1.17 0.88
CA SER A 118 3.26 -0.06 0.09
C SER A 118 1.86 -0.51 -0.34
N ARG A 119 1.60 -0.43 -1.64
CA ARG A 119 0.32 -0.84 -2.24
C ARG A 119 0.53 -2.20 -2.89
N SER A 120 -0.22 -3.18 -2.39
CA SER A 120 -0.21 -4.56 -2.86
C SER A 120 -1.63 -4.99 -3.29
N ASP A 121 -1.78 -6.23 -3.71
CA ASP A 121 -3.05 -6.79 -4.14
C ASP A 121 -4.03 -7.02 -2.99
N SER A 122 -5.32 -6.80 -3.26
CA SER A 122 -6.39 -7.03 -2.29
C SER A 122 -6.54 -8.49 -1.85
N THR A 123 -5.94 -9.48 -2.54
CA THR A 123 -5.91 -10.87 -2.06
C THR A 123 -4.56 -11.26 -1.46
N LEU A 124 -3.78 -10.30 -0.96
CA LEU A 124 -2.50 -10.49 -0.28
C LEU A 124 -1.41 -11.16 -1.13
N ARG A 125 -1.51 -11.07 -2.47
CA ARG A 125 -0.45 -11.50 -3.38
C ARG A 125 0.61 -10.41 -3.45
N GLY A 126 1.87 -10.80 -3.36
CA GLY A 126 3.03 -9.91 -3.35
C GLY A 126 4.09 -10.46 -2.42
N HIS A 127 5.01 -9.62 -1.97
CA HIS A 127 6.08 -10.01 -1.08
C HIS A 127 5.87 -9.44 0.33
N PHE A 128 4.64 -9.41 0.84
CA PHE A 128 4.41 -9.06 2.25
C PHE A 128 4.87 -10.20 3.18
N PRO A 129 5.62 -9.94 4.28
CA PRO A 129 6.01 -8.63 4.80
C PRO A 129 7.36 -8.09 4.29
N LEU A 130 8.09 -8.82 3.44
CA LEU A 130 9.40 -8.42 2.92
C LEU A 130 9.42 -6.98 2.39
N GLU A 131 8.48 -6.57 1.54
CA GLU A 131 8.47 -5.20 0.97
C GLU A 131 8.39 -4.15 2.09
N THR A 132 7.50 -4.35 3.06
CA THR A 132 7.35 -3.39 4.17
C THR A 132 8.55 -3.37 5.11
N ASP A 133 9.18 -4.52 5.35
CA ASP A 133 10.38 -4.63 6.19
C ASP A 133 11.57 -3.94 5.51
N VAL A 134 11.79 -4.21 4.22
CA VAL A 134 12.86 -3.60 3.42
C VAL A 134 12.69 -2.08 3.32
N ILE A 135 11.46 -1.60 3.13
CA ILE A 135 11.16 -0.17 3.12
C ILE A 135 11.53 0.46 4.46
N ALA A 136 11.10 -0.13 5.58
CA ALA A 136 11.38 0.39 6.92
C ALA A 136 12.88 0.42 7.22
N GLU A 137 13.59 -0.69 6.98
CA GLU A 137 15.04 -0.80 7.16
C GLU A 137 15.80 0.24 6.33
N THR A 138 15.40 0.44 5.07
CA THR A 138 16.08 1.39 4.18
C THR A 138 15.83 2.85 4.61
N LEU A 139 14.62 3.15 5.08
CA LEU A 139 14.29 4.48 5.64
C LEU A 139 15.09 4.78 6.91
N GLU A 140 15.25 3.81 7.80
CA GLU A 140 16.08 3.96 9.00
C GLU A 140 17.55 4.19 8.62
N GLN A 141 18.10 3.34 7.75
CA GLN A 141 19.51 3.38 7.35
C GLN A 141 19.91 4.67 6.62
N HIS A 142 19.04 5.19 5.75
CA HIS A 142 19.38 6.30 4.85
C HIS A 142 18.78 7.65 5.26
N ALA A 143 17.71 7.67 6.06
CA ALA A 143 17.05 8.90 6.50
C ALA A 143 16.93 9.04 8.02
N GLY A 144 17.31 8.01 8.80
CA GLY A 144 17.09 7.99 10.25
C GLY A 144 15.61 8.00 10.63
N ILE A 145 14.73 7.53 9.73
CA ILE A 145 13.29 7.42 9.97
C ILE A 145 13.02 6.03 10.50
N ASP A 146 12.84 5.93 11.82
CA ASP A 146 12.40 4.70 12.48
C ASP A 146 10.89 4.50 12.29
N VAL A 147 10.47 3.27 11.99
CA VAL A 147 9.08 2.89 11.74
C VAL A 147 8.60 1.98 12.87
N ASP A 148 7.89 2.56 13.83
CA ASP A 148 7.39 1.84 15.00
C ASP A 148 6.31 0.78 14.68
N GLY A 149 5.66 0.88 13.51
CA GLY A 149 4.61 -0.05 13.13
C GLY A 149 4.04 0.16 11.73
N ILE A 150 3.48 -0.93 11.20
CA ILE A 150 2.85 -0.99 9.88
C ILE A 150 1.34 -1.16 10.05
N VAL A 151 0.56 -0.27 9.42
CA VAL A 151 -0.90 -0.39 9.37
C VAL A 151 -1.28 -1.14 8.10
N VAL A 152 -1.76 -2.36 8.27
CA VAL A 152 -2.20 -3.22 7.16
C VAL A 152 -3.71 -3.08 6.95
N ALA A 153 -4.12 -2.55 5.79
CA ALA A 153 -5.52 -2.27 5.47
C ALA A 153 -5.91 -2.79 4.06
N PRO A 154 -6.06 -4.11 3.86
CA PRO A 154 -6.32 -4.71 2.55
C PRO A 154 -7.79 -4.65 2.12
N ALA A 155 -8.68 -4.07 2.93
CA ALA A 155 -10.09 -3.97 2.64
C ALA A 155 -10.34 -3.15 1.37
N TYR A 156 -11.12 -3.72 0.43
CA TYR A 156 -11.60 -3.04 -0.76
C TYR A 156 -13.10 -3.31 -0.88
N VAL A 157 -13.88 -2.45 -0.21
CA VAL A 157 -15.31 -2.68 0.07
C VAL A 157 -16.13 -2.74 -1.21
N GLU A 158 -15.85 -1.88 -2.19
CA GLU A 158 -16.50 -1.91 -3.50
C GLU A 158 -16.21 -3.22 -4.25
N GLY A 159 -15.01 -3.77 -4.05
CA GLY A 159 -14.62 -5.09 -4.54
C GLY A 159 -15.17 -6.26 -3.73
N GLY A 160 -15.96 -6.00 -2.67
CA GLY A 160 -16.47 -7.03 -1.76
C GLY A 160 -15.43 -7.58 -0.79
N ARG A 161 -14.23 -6.99 -0.70
CA ARG A 161 -13.17 -7.40 0.22
C ARG A 161 -13.28 -6.64 1.53
N VAL A 162 -13.33 -7.34 2.66
CA VAL A 162 -13.46 -6.75 4.00
C VAL A 162 -12.57 -7.48 4.99
N THR A 163 -12.05 -6.77 5.99
CA THR A 163 -11.27 -7.37 7.07
C THR A 163 -12.04 -7.25 8.38
N VAL A 164 -12.27 -8.39 9.05
CA VAL A 164 -12.99 -8.47 10.33
C VAL A 164 -12.26 -9.45 11.23
N ASP A 165 -12.02 -9.05 12.48
CA ASP A 165 -11.31 -9.85 13.48
C ASP A 165 -10.00 -10.46 12.93
N SER A 166 -9.24 -9.63 12.21
CA SER A 166 -7.98 -10.00 11.55
C SER A 166 -8.09 -11.07 10.47
N VAL A 167 -9.29 -11.40 10.01
CA VAL A 167 -9.52 -12.27 8.85
C VAL A 167 -9.96 -11.44 7.66
N HIS A 168 -9.32 -11.66 6.52
CA HIS A 168 -9.67 -11.00 5.27
C HIS A 168 -10.66 -11.85 4.46
N TRP A 169 -11.78 -11.26 4.05
CA TRP A 169 -12.93 -11.95 3.48
C TRP A 169 -13.29 -11.40 2.11
N LEU A 170 -13.63 -12.28 1.17
CA LEU A 170 -14.29 -11.96 -0.09
C LEU A 170 -15.79 -12.25 0.04
N ARG A 171 -16.61 -11.20 -0.12
CA ARG A 171 -18.07 -11.29 -0.19
C ARG A 171 -18.51 -11.49 -1.63
N THR A 172 -19.19 -12.58 -1.91
CA THR A 172 -19.78 -12.87 -3.24
C THR A 172 -21.10 -13.62 -3.10
N GLY A 173 -22.15 -13.16 -3.80
CA GLY A 173 -23.44 -13.85 -3.86
C GLY A 173 -24.07 -14.16 -2.49
N GLY A 174 -23.89 -13.29 -1.48
CA GLY A 174 -24.40 -13.50 -0.12
C GLY A 174 -23.58 -14.45 0.74
N THR A 175 -22.44 -14.94 0.25
CA THR A 175 -21.47 -15.76 1.00
C THR A 175 -20.19 -14.98 1.28
N ALA A 176 -19.47 -15.34 2.34
CA ALA A 176 -18.16 -14.82 2.67
C ALA A 176 -17.13 -15.97 2.67
N LEU A 177 -16.00 -15.76 2.01
CA LEU A 177 -14.90 -16.72 1.94
C LEU A 177 -13.62 -16.07 2.47
N PRO A 178 -12.85 -16.72 3.36
CA PRO A 178 -11.55 -16.21 3.76
C PRO A 178 -10.62 -16.22 2.55
N VAL A 179 -9.87 -15.14 2.36
CA VAL A 179 -8.91 -14.93 1.28
C VAL A 179 -7.63 -14.31 1.84
N GLY A 180 -6.50 -14.64 1.24
CA GLY A 180 -5.18 -14.31 1.75
C GLY A 180 -4.24 -15.49 1.60
#